data_AF-A0AAN6XTH9-F1
#
_entry.id   AF-A0AAN6XTH9-F1
#
_cell.length_a   1.000
_cell.length_b   1.000
_cell.length_c   1.000
_cell.angle_alpha   90.00
_cell.angle_beta   90.00
_cell.angle_gamma   90.00
#
_symmetry.space_group_name_H-M   'P 1'
#
loop_
_entity.id
_entity.type
_entity.pdbx_description
1 polymer ?
#
loop_
_entity_poly.entity_id
_entity_poly.type
_entity_poly.pdbx_seq_one_letter_code
_entity_poly.pdbx_strand_id
1 'polypeptide(L)'
;FSFKPSALKITIQEPRQRAQQAPDYYLRRRQHHAKDGAPSRNHTTKTMESMSVVMNRWICHCKFLGVDEYEYMDIAEKEDIMTFLDWMLDTFPRIRKRSSVLEYKRVFFLIYRKSMKRGFDREAASEIHDYITGELTLSYALDTTTEEKPVLNGDDIYLILHHHWVHDRSKFPDEHQRIQLALMIQIQSYTATRPRVLAYVSINKKRIAAHYIGQSMDVNLTAQWNPEEDDFRTVSYRDVTLPFAKPRSA
;
A
#
# COMPACT_ATOMS: atom_id res chain seq x y z
N PHE A 1 3.30 -27.45 50.28
CA PHE A 1 3.98 -27.01 49.05
C PHE A 1 4.06 -25.49 49.06
N SER A 2 5.24 -24.93 49.32
CA SER A 2 5.49 -23.48 49.39
C SER A 2 5.91 -22.99 48.00
N PHE A 3 5.09 -22.12 47.40
CA PHE A 3 5.37 -21.50 46.11
C PHE A 3 6.28 -20.28 46.34
N LYS A 4 7.57 -20.39 46.01
CA LYS A 4 8.46 -19.23 45.97
C LYS A 4 8.23 -18.49 44.63
N PRO A 5 7.90 -17.19 44.64
CA PRO A 5 7.81 -16.43 43.41
C PRO A 5 9.22 -16.20 42.86
N SER A 6 9.53 -16.79 41.71
CA SER A 6 10.72 -16.46 40.94
C SER A 6 10.53 -15.06 40.35
N ALA A 7 11.22 -14.08 40.91
CA ALA A 7 11.25 -12.72 40.37
C ALA A 7 11.84 -12.77 38.95
N LEU A 8 10.99 -12.57 37.94
CA LEU A 8 11.41 -12.26 36.58
C LEU A 8 12.16 -10.92 36.62
N LYS A 9 13.50 -10.98 36.60
CA LYS A 9 14.34 -9.79 36.39
C LYS A 9 14.14 -9.32 34.96
N ILE A 10 13.28 -8.31 34.78
CA ILE A 10 13.23 -7.54 33.55
C ILE A 10 14.53 -6.72 33.51
N THR A 11 15.51 -7.18 32.74
CA THR A 11 16.71 -6.39 32.46
C THR A 11 16.29 -5.22 31.58
N ILE A 12 16.05 -4.07 32.20
CA ILE A 12 15.95 -2.80 31.50
C ILE A 12 17.30 -2.59 30.82
N GLN A 13 17.32 -2.61 29.48
CA GLN A 13 18.52 -2.25 28.74
C GLN A 13 18.86 -0.80 29.10
N GLU A 14 20.07 -0.58 29.63
CA GLU A 14 20.56 0.77 29.89
C GLU A 14 20.47 1.61 28.61
N PRO A 15 20.14 2.90 28.71
CA PRO A 15 20.07 3.78 27.56
C PRO A 15 21.42 3.77 26.84
N ARG A 16 21.42 3.41 25.55
CA ARG A 16 22.61 3.46 24.70
C ARG A 16 23.26 4.84 24.81
N GLN A 17 24.38 4.93 25.52
CA GLN A 17 25.20 6.13 25.53
C GLN A 17 25.71 6.38 24.12
N ARG A 18 25.14 7.37 23.43
CA ARG A 18 25.64 7.80 22.11
C ARG A 18 26.92 8.58 22.37
N ALA A 19 28.08 7.95 22.18
CA ALA A 19 29.36 8.65 22.21
C ALA A 19 29.32 9.82 21.21
N GLN A 20 29.64 11.02 21.68
CA GLN A 20 29.77 12.20 20.81
C GLN A 20 30.98 11.98 19.89
N GLN A 21 30.73 11.88 18.58
CA GLN A 21 31.78 11.69 17.58
C GLN A 21 32.55 12.99 17.37
N ALA A 22 33.86 12.89 17.10
CA ALA A 22 34.71 14.04 16.82
C ALA A 22 34.21 14.85 15.59
N PRO A 23 34.41 16.17 15.54
CA PRO A 23 33.96 17.02 14.42
C PRO A 23 34.43 16.54 13.04
N ASP A 24 35.65 16.02 12.95
CA ASP A 24 36.25 15.50 11.71
C ASP A 24 35.51 14.31 11.10
N TYR A 25 34.76 13.55 11.91
CA TYR A 25 33.89 12.50 11.42
C TYR A 25 32.76 13.07 10.56
N TYR A 26 32.13 14.16 11.00
CA TYR A 26 31.03 14.79 10.26
C TYR A 26 31.52 15.50 9.00
N LEU A 27 32.73 16.07 9.01
CA LEU A 27 33.35 16.66 7.83
C LEU A 27 33.61 15.61 6.74
N ARG A 28 34.21 14.46 7.10
CA ARG A 28 34.40 13.33 6.18
C ARG A 28 33.07 12.76 5.68
N ARG A 29 32.09 12.65 6.57
CA ARG A 29 30.75 12.16 6.23
C ARG A 29 30.02 13.10 5.27
N ARG A 30 30.18 14.42 5.40
CA ARG A 30 29.67 15.41 4.43
C ARG A 30 30.30 15.23 3.04
N GLN A 31 31.61 15.02 2.97
CA GLN A 31 32.30 14.77 1.70
C GLN A 31 31.80 13.49 1.03
N HIS A 32 31.52 12.44 1.81
CA HIS A 32 30.92 11.21 1.29
C HIS A 32 29.49 11.44 0.78
N HIS A 33 28.64 12.16 1.53
CA HIS A 33 27.29 12.52 1.08
C HIS A 33 27.29 13.42 -0.17
N ALA A 34 28.30 14.28 -0.33
CA ALA A 34 28.45 15.10 -1.53
C ALA A 34 28.87 14.27 -2.76
N LYS A 35 29.63 13.19 -2.58
CA LYS A 35 30.03 12.26 -3.65
C LYS A 35 28.93 11.28 -4.04
N ASP A 36 28.25 10.70 -3.04
CA ASP A 36 27.27 9.64 -3.24
C ASP A 36 25.85 10.20 -3.53
N GLY A 37 25.65 11.49 -3.30
CA GLY A 37 24.34 12.13 -3.41
C GLY A 37 23.37 11.69 -2.31
N ALA A 38 22.11 12.10 -2.44
CA ALA A 38 21.07 11.64 -1.53
C ALA A 38 20.76 10.16 -1.82
N PRO A 39 20.78 9.27 -0.80
CA PRO A 39 20.44 7.87 -1.00
C PRO A 39 19.03 7.75 -1.59
N SER A 40 18.89 6.96 -2.66
CA SER A 40 17.59 6.69 -3.29
C SER A 40 16.65 6.07 -2.26
N ARG A 41 15.40 6.54 -2.21
CA ARG A 41 14.39 5.91 -1.35
C ARG A 41 14.10 4.51 -1.88
N ASN A 42 14.53 3.50 -1.12
CA ASN A 42 14.10 2.12 -1.35
C ASN A 42 12.63 2.01 -0.93
N HIS A 43 11.74 1.86 -1.91
CA HIS A 43 10.32 1.70 -1.64
C HIS A 43 10.01 0.27 -1.21
N THR A 44 9.09 0.14 -0.25
CA THR A 44 8.52 -1.17 0.09
C THR A 44 7.79 -1.73 -1.13
N THR A 45 7.83 -3.05 -1.30
CA THR A 45 7.15 -3.77 -2.40
C THR A 45 5.69 -3.36 -2.60
N LYS A 46 4.92 -3.12 -1.53
CA LYS A 46 3.53 -2.62 -1.62
C LYS A 46 3.44 -1.26 -2.30
N THR A 47 4.36 -0.35 -2.00
CA THR A 47 4.40 0.96 -2.66
C THR A 47 4.66 0.78 -4.15
N MET A 48 5.49 -0.19 -4.53
CA MET A 48 5.72 -0.52 -5.94
C MET A 48 4.47 -1.08 -6.64
N GLU A 49 3.65 -1.89 -5.95
CA GLU A 49 2.35 -2.35 -6.49
C GLU A 49 1.37 -1.19 -6.70
N SER A 50 1.26 -0.28 -5.74
CA SER A 50 0.42 0.91 -5.92
C SER A 50 0.89 1.76 -7.10
N MET A 51 2.22 1.92 -7.25
CA MET A 51 2.80 2.63 -8.38
C MET A 51 2.49 1.92 -9.72
N SER A 52 2.56 0.59 -9.79
CA SER A 52 2.26 -0.11 -11.05
C SER A 52 0.81 0.02 -11.47
N VAL A 53 -0.14 -0.02 -10.54
CA VAL A 53 -1.57 0.19 -10.83
C VAL A 53 -1.81 1.58 -11.41
N VAL A 54 -1.25 2.61 -10.77
CA VAL A 54 -1.44 3.99 -11.25
C VAL A 54 -0.73 4.25 -12.57
N MET A 55 0.47 3.68 -12.76
CA MET A 55 1.18 3.73 -14.04
C MET A 55 0.38 3.08 -15.17
N ASN A 56 -0.27 1.95 -14.91
CA ASN A 56 -1.13 1.31 -15.92
C ASN A 56 -2.32 2.17 -16.31
N ARG A 57 -2.94 2.86 -15.34
CA ARG A 57 -4.02 3.80 -15.64
C ARG A 57 -3.54 4.97 -16.49
N TRP A 58 -2.35 5.50 -16.19
CA TRP A 58 -1.71 6.51 -17.03
C TRP A 58 -1.46 5.99 -18.46
N ILE A 59 -0.92 4.78 -18.60
CA ILE A 59 -0.69 4.17 -19.92
C ILE A 59 -2.00 4.02 -20.70
N CYS A 60 -3.08 3.58 -20.06
CA CYS A 60 -4.39 3.50 -20.69
C CYS A 60 -4.91 4.87 -21.13
N HIS A 61 -4.68 5.91 -20.33
CA HIS A 61 -5.02 7.29 -20.68
C HIS A 61 -4.21 7.79 -21.89
N CYS A 62 -2.90 7.58 -21.89
CA CYS A 62 -2.04 7.94 -23.03
C CYS A 62 -2.44 7.20 -24.31
N LYS A 63 -2.78 5.91 -24.21
CA LYS A 63 -3.31 5.14 -25.35
C LYS A 63 -4.65 5.67 -25.86
N PHE A 64 -5.52 6.13 -24.96
CA PHE A 64 -6.77 6.77 -25.34
C PHE A 64 -6.54 8.08 -26.10
N LEU A 65 -5.54 8.86 -25.69
CA LEU A 65 -5.14 10.10 -26.36
C LEU A 65 -4.25 9.88 -27.61
N GLY A 66 -3.72 8.67 -27.79
CA GLY A 66 -2.80 8.33 -28.89
C GLY A 66 -1.39 8.91 -28.75
N VAL A 67 -0.95 9.19 -27.52
CA VAL A 67 0.35 9.83 -27.22
C VAL A 67 1.31 8.83 -26.58
N ASP A 68 2.62 9.02 -26.76
CA ASP A 68 3.63 8.25 -26.05
C ASP A 68 3.57 8.51 -24.53
N GLU A 69 3.64 7.45 -23.73
CA GLU A 69 3.33 7.53 -22.31
C GLU A 69 4.41 8.27 -21.51
N TYR A 70 5.65 8.26 -21.99
CA TYR A 70 6.80 8.85 -21.32
C TYR A 70 7.04 10.27 -21.77
N GLU A 71 6.94 10.53 -23.08
CA GLU A 71 7.04 11.88 -23.63
C GLU A 71 5.92 12.77 -23.08
N TYR A 72 4.69 12.25 -23.05
CA TYR A 72 3.56 12.98 -22.47
C TYR A 72 3.76 13.24 -20.97
N MET A 73 4.34 12.30 -20.22
CA MET A 73 4.65 12.52 -18.81
C MET A 73 5.75 13.55 -18.59
N ASP A 74 6.71 13.71 -19.51
CA ASP A 74 7.78 14.69 -19.37
C ASP A 74 7.31 16.10 -19.69
N ILE A 75 6.40 16.25 -20.64
CA ILE A 75 5.87 17.55 -21.04
C ILE A 75 4.65 17.94 -20.18
N ALA A 76 4.04 16.98 -19.46
CA ALA A 76 2.81 17.17 -18.70
C ALA A 76 2.81 18.42 -17.82
N GLU A 77 1.85 19.31 -18.08
CA GLU A 77 1.49 20.45 -17.26
C GLU A 77 0.39 20.08 -16.25
N LYS A 78 -0.11 21.06 -15.50
CA LYS A 78 -1.15 20.80 -14.49
C LYS A 78 -2.47 20.37 -15.14
N GLU A 79 -2.77 20.94 -16.30
CA GLU A 79 -3.96 20.72 -17.12
C GLU A 79 -4.03 19.25 -17.58
N ASP A 80 -2.89 18.68 -17.98
CA ASP A 80 -2.80 17.28 -18.40
C ASP A 80 -3.08 16.32 -17.23
N ILE A 81 -2.61 16.67 -16.04
CA ILE A 81 -2.85 15.88 -14.83
C ILE A 81 -4.31 16.00 -14.38
N MET A 82 -4.92 17.19 -14.47
CA MET A 82 -6.34 17.39 -14.20
C MET A 82 -7.18 16.55 -15.15
N THR A 83 -6.89 16.61 -16.46
CA THR A 83 -7.56 15.83 -17.51
C THR A 83 -7.42 14.32 -17.29
N PHE A 84 -6.25 13.86 -16.83
CA PHE A 84 -6.06 12.46 -16.46
C PHE A 84 -6.94 12.03 -15.29
N LEU A 85 -7.13 12.90 -14.29
CA LEU A 85 -8.00 12.62 -13.15
C LEU A 85 -9.47 12.59 -13.55
N ASP A 86 -9.91 13.49 -14.43
CA ASP A 86 -11.25 13.45 -15.04
C ASP A 86 -11.48 12.13 -15.77
N TRP A 87 -10.59 11.82 -16.73
CA TRP A 87 -10.66 10.57 -17.49
C TRP A 87 -10.68 9.34 -16.58
N MET A 88 -9.94 9.37 -15.48
CA MET A 88 -9.93 8.28 -14.50
C MET A 88 -11.28 8.11 -13.81
N LEU A 89 -11.96 9.20 -13.44
CA LEU A 89 -13.28 9.13 -12.81
C LEU A 89 -14.37 8.72 -13.79
N ASP A 90 -14.30 9.20 -15.03
CA ASP A 90 -15.19 8.78 -16.12
C ASP A 90 -15.05 7.29 -16.45
N THR A 91 -13.81 6.80 -16.53
CA THR A 91 -13.53 5.40 -16.86
C THR A 91 -13.82 4.46 -15.70
N PHE A 92 -13.64 4.92 -14.46
CA PHE A 92 -13.77 4.11 -13.25
C PHE A 92 -14.84 4.65 -12.28
N PRO A 93 -16.14 4.42 -12.55
CA PRO A 93 -17.26 4.92 -11.75
C PRO A 93 -17.34 4.33 -10.32
N ARG A 94 -16.47 3.35 -10.02
CA ARG A 94 -16.31 2.78 -8.67
C ARG A 94 -15.53 3.71 -7.73
N ILE A 95 -14.74 4.64 -8.26
CA ILE A 95 -13.96 5.58 -7.45
C ILE A 95 -14.89 6.70 -7.00
N ARG A 96 -15.43 6.55 -5.78
CA ARG A 96 -16.40 7.51 -5.24
C ARG A 96 -15.86 8.37 -4.10
N LYS A 97 -14.72 8.04 -3.52
CA LYS A 97 -14.18 8.77 -2.35
C LYS A 97 -13.14 9.79 -2.76
N ARG A 98 -13.25 11.01 -2.25
CA ARG A 98 -12.25 12.07 -2.46
C ARG A 98 -10.86 11.66 -1.98
N SER A 99 -10.80 10.97 -0.84
CA SER A 99 -9.53 10.46 -0.28
C SER A 99 -8.82 9.50 -1.23
N SER A 100 -9.56 8.68 -1.99
CA SER A 100 -8.98 7.78 -2.98
C SER A 100 -8.32 8.55 -4.13
N VAL A 101 -8.97 9.60 -4.65
CA VAL A 101 -8.42 10.45 -5.72
C VAL A 101 -7.14 11.16 -5.26
N LEU A 102 -7.14 11.69 -4.03
CA LEU A 102 -5.94 12.30 -3.44
C LEU A 102 -4.78 11.31 -3.29
N GLU A 103 -5.06 10.06 -2.94
CA GLU A 103 -4.04 9.00 -2.91
C GLU A 103 -3.54 8.67 -4.33
N TYR A 104 -4.41 8.63 -5.34
CA TYR A 104 -3.99 8.46 -6.73
C TYR A 104 -3.04 9.57 -7.19
N LYS A 105 -3.38 10.84 -6.93
CA LYS A 105 -2.49 11.99 -7.18
C LYS A 105 -1.13 11.82 -6.49
N ARG A 106 -1.13 11.42 -5.22
CA ARG A 106 0.09 11.22 -4.44
C ARG A 106 0.98 10.12 -5.03
N VAL A 107 0.40 8.99 -5.41
CA VAL A 107 1.12 7.88 -6.03
C VAL A 107 1.62 8.27 -7.42
N PHE A 108 0.82 9.01 -8.19
CA PHE A 108 1.22 9.53 -9.49
C PHE A 108 2.45 10.45 -9.40
N PHE A 109 2.47 11.39 -8.45
CA PHE A 109 3.64 12.25 -8.24
C PHE A 109 4.87 11.50 -7.75
N LEU A 110 4.66 10.38 -7.04
CA LEU A 110 5.77 9.49 -6.71
C LEU A 110 6.35 8.82 -7.95
N ILE A 111 5.51 8.39 -8.89
CA ILE A 111 5.92 7.85 -10.19
C ILE A 111 6.67 8.93 -10.97
N TYR A 112 6.05 10.10 -11.17
CA TYR A 112 6.65 11.23 -11.88
C TYR A 112 8.06 11.56 -11.37
N ARG A 113 8.21 11.70 -10.04
CA ARG A 113 9.51 11.99 -9.41
C ARG A 113 10.55 10.91 -9.69
N LYS A 114 10.12 9.66 -9.80
CA LYS A 114 11.00 8.53 -10.07
C LYS A 114 11.38 8.44 -11.55
N SER A 115 10.43 8.71 -12.46
CA SER A 115 10.64 8.72 -13.91
C SER A 115 11.57 9.85 -14.33
N MET A 116 11.24 11.08 -13.94
CA MET A 116 11.88 12.29 -14.44
C MET A 116 13.04 12.77 -13.56
N LYS A 117 13.26 12.11 -12.41
CA LYS A 117 14.23 12.50 -11.37
C LYS A 117 14.08 13.95 -10.86
N ARG A 118 13.00 14.64 -11.23
CA ARG A 118 12.63 15.99 -10.79
C ARG A 118 11.30 15.96 -10.02
N GLY A 119 11.11 16.89 -9.10
CA GLY A 119 9.80 17.10 -8.47
C GLY A 119 8.87 17.83 -9.42
N PHE A 120 7.57 17.53 -9.36
CA PHE A 120 6.56 18.38 -9.97
C PHE A 120 6.53 19.74 -9.25
N ASP A 121 6.16 20.80 -9.97
CA ASP A 121 6.08 22.14 -9.37
C ASP A 121 5.10 22.16 -8.18
N ARG A 122 5.49 22.88 -7.12
CA ARG A 122 4.75 22.87 -5.85
C ARG A 122 3.46 23.67 -5.94
N GLU A 123 3.46 24.78 -6.68
CA GLU A 123 2.29 25.64 -6.85
C GLU A 123 1.26 24.92 -7.72
N ALA A 124 1.69 24.41 -8.88
CA ALA A 124 0.87 23.56 -9.75
C ALA A 124 0.32 22.32 -9.00
N ALA A 125 1.13 21.67 -8.15
CA ALA A 125 0.67 20.57 -7.31
C ALA A 125 -0.41 20.97 -6.29
N SER A 126 -0.39 22.22 -5.80
CA SER A 126 -1.42 22.76 -4.91
C SER A 126 -2.69 23.05 -5.68
N GLU A 127 -2.59 23.67 -6.86
CA GLU A 127 -3.75 23.94 -7.72
C GLU A 127 -4.48 22.66 -8.11
N ILE A 128 -3.76 21.59 -8.45
CA ILE A 128 -4.37 20.27 -8.70
C ILE A 128 -5.07 19.73 -7.44
N HIS A 129 -4.53 19.99 -6.25
CA HIS A 129 -5.19 19.58 -5.00
C HIS A 129 -6.50 20.35 -4.77
N ASP A 130 -6.48 21.65 -5.04
CA ASP A 130 -7.66 22.53 -4.92
C ASP A 130 -8.71 22.17 -5.96
N TYR A 131 -8.30 21.84 -7.20
CA TYR A 131 -9.16 21.31 -8.25
C TYR A 131 -9.85 19.99 -7.83
N ILE A 132 -9.11 19.04 -7.25
CA ILE A 132 -9.70 17.79 -6.73
C ILE A 132 -10.72 18.09 -5.62
N THR A 133 -10.40 19.00 -4.71
CA THR A 133 -11.23 19.29 -3.54
C THR A 133 -12.45 20.14 -3.87
N GLY A 134 -12.35 21.00 -4.89
CA GLY A 134 -13.43 21.85 -5.37
C GLY A 134 -14.19 21.21 -6.51
N GLU A 135 -13.74 21.50 -7.74
CA GLU A 135 -14.46 21.18 -8.97
C GLU A 135 -14.74 19.68 -9.12
N LEU A 136 -13.72 18.84 -8.97
CA LEU A 136 -13.82 17.40 -9.19
C LEU A 136 -14.71 16.71 -8.13
N THR A 137 -14.68 17.22 -6.90
CA THR A 137 -15.55 16.72 -5.83
C THR A 137 -17.00 17.06 -6.10
N LEU A 138 -17.28 18.24 -6.66
CA LEU A 138 -18.63 18.69 -6.99
C LEU A 138 -19.18 17.99 -8.24
N SER A 139 -18.41 17.89 -9.31
CA SER A 139 -18.84 17.32 -10.60
C SER A 139 -19.14 15.82 -10.49
N TYR A 140 -18.32 15.06 -9.78
CA TYR A 140 -18.49 13.62 -9.60
C TYR A 140 -19.19 13.23 -8.29
N ALA A 141 -19.69 14.20 -7.52
CA ALA A 141 -20.32 14.01 -6.22
C ALA A 141 -19.49 13.09 -5.29
N LEU A 142 -18.18 13.38 -5.17
CA LEU A 142 -17.28 12.54 -4.41
C LEU A 142 -17.63 12.56 -2.92
N ASP A 143 -17.66 11.38 -2.32
CA ASP A 143 -17.85 11.18 -0.90
C ASP A 143 -16.70 11.82 -0.11
N THR A 144 -17.07 12.82 0.69
CA THR A 144 -16.20 13.55 1.61
C THR A 144 -16.45 13.15 3.06
N THR A 145 -17.42 12.28 3.32
CA THR A 145 -17.77 11.86 4.66
C THR A 145 -16.58 11.13 5.28
N THR A 146 -16.27 11.52 6.50
CA THR A 146 -15.37 10.77 7.35
C THR A 146 -16.27 10.01 8.32
N GLU A 147 -16.79 8.87 7.88
CA GLU A 147 -17.52 7.99 8.78
C GLU A 147 -16.59 7.57 9.92
N GLU A 148 -17.07 7.71 11.15
CA GLU A 148 -16.36 7.17 12.30
C GLU A 148 -16.25 5.66 12.12
N LYS A 149 -15.01 5.16 12.16
CA LYS A 149 -14.77 3.74 11.99
C LYS A 149 -15.49 3.00 13.13
N PRO A 150 -16.42 2.07 12.85
CA PRO A 150 -17.14 1.37 13.90
C PRO A 150 -16.14 0.65 14.81
N VAL A 151 -16.28 0.88 16.11
CA VAL A 151 -15.45 0.25 17.14
C VAL A 151 -16.13 -1.05 17.56
N LEU A 152 -15.44 -2.16 17.34
CA LEU A 152 -15.90 -3.49 17.70
C LEU A 152 -15.93 -3.64 19.23
N ASN A 153 -17.07 -4.00 19.80
CA ASN A 153 -17.20 -4.30 21.23
C ASN A 153 -17.04 -5.82 21.51
N GLY A 154 -17.14 -6.21 22.79
CA GLY A 154 -17.04 -7.62 23.21
C GLY A 154 -18.11 -8.53 22.60
N ASP A 155 -19.35 -8.05 22.52
CA ASP A 155 -20.48 -8.78 21.98
C ASP A 155 -20.35 -8.98 20.46
N ASP A 156 -19.81 -7.99 19.76
CA ASP A 156 -19.55 -8.07 18.32
C ASP A 156 -18.49 -9.15 18.02
N ILE A 157 -17.46 -9.27 18.86
CA ILE A 157 -16.46 -10.35 18.74
C ILE A 157 -17.13 -11.71 18.94
N TYR A 158 -18.01 -11.83 19.95
CA TYR A 158 -18.79 -13.05 20.16
C TYR A 158 -19.65 -13.39 18.95
N LEU A 159 -20.36 -12.41 18.38
CA LEU A 159 -21.19 -12.59 17.19
C LEU A 159 -20.36 -13.02 15.97
N ILE A 160 -19.20 -12.41 15.75
CA ILE A 160 -18.27 -12.79 14.66
C ILE A 160 -17.80 -14.23 14.85
N LEU A 161 -17.38 -14.62 16.06
CA LEU A 161 -16.93 -15.97 16.35
C LEU A 161 -18.06 -16.99 16.21
N HIS A 162 -19.25 -16.67 16.73
CA HIS A 162 -20.44 -17.52 16.59
C HIS A 162 -20.77 -17.73 15.12
N HIS A 163 -20.77 -16.67 14.31
CA HIS A 163 -21.00 -16.78 12.87
C HIS A 163 -19.94 -17.66 12.20
N HIS A 164 -18.66 -17.46 12.51
CA HIS A 164 -17.54 -18.25 11.99
C HIS A 164 -17.65 -19.76 12.31
N TRP A 165 -18.16 -20.11 13.48
CA TRP A 165 -18.31 -21.52 13.89
C TRP A 165 -19.60 -22.18 13.42
N VAL A 166 -20.72 -21.47 13.48
CA VAL A 166 -22.06 -22.06 13.32
C VAL A 166 -22.65 -21.82 11.94
N HIS A 167 -22.39 -20.64 11.36
CA HIS A 167 -23.06 -20.20 10.13
C HIS A 167 -22.14 -20.20 8.90
N ASP A 168 -20.82 -20.08 9.08
CA ASP A 168 -19.89 -20.06 7.96
C ASP A 168 -19.73 -21.44 7.30
N ARG A 169 -20.33 -21.57 6.11
CA ARG A 169 -20.25 -22.75 5.24
C ARG A 169 -19.11 -22.68 4.23
N SER A 170 -18.21 -21.70 4.35
CA SER A 170 -17.03 -21.59 3.49
C SER A 170 -16.19 -22.87 3.56
N LYS A 171 -15.77 -23.35 2.39
CA LYS A 171 -14.90 -24.53 2.28
C LYS A 171 -13.45 -24.09 2.48
N PHE A 172 -12.87 -24.46 3.62
CA PHE A 172 -11.45 -24.26 3.88
C PHE A 172 -10.64 -25.36 3.17
N PRO A 173 -9.47 -25.04 2.59
CA PRO A 173 -8.54 -26.05 2.09
C PRO A 173 -8.15 -27.10 3.15
N ASP A 174 -8.00 -26.67 4.40
CA ASP A 174 -7.79 -27.51 5.58
C ASP A 174 -8.66 -26.94 6.71
N GLU A 175 -9.42 -27.79 7.41
CA GLU A 175 -10.27 -27.36 8.52
C GLU A 175 -9.45 -26.79 9.70
N HIS A 176 -8.16 -27.09 9.80
CA HIS A 176 -7.28 -26.37 10.74
C HIS A 176 -7.24 -24.86 10.49
N GLN A 177 -7.39 -24.41 9.24
CA GLN A 177 -7.42 -22.99 8.92
C GLN A 177 -8.63 -22.29 9.54
N ARG A 178 -9.75 -23.00 9.73
CA ARG A 178 -10.92 -22.49 10.45
C ARG A 178 -10.57 -22.18 11.91
N ILE A 179 -9.85 -23.08 12.57
CA ILE A 179 -9.39 -22.88 13.96
C ILE A 179 -8.39 -21.71 14.04
N GLN A 180 -7.44 -21.65 13.10
CA GLN A 180 -6.44 -20.58 13.05
C GLN A 180 -7.07 -19.20 12.80
N LEU A 181 -8.09 -19.13 11.94
CA LEU A 181 -8.83 -17.88 11.70
C LEU A 181 -9.53 -17.39 12.97
N ALA A 182 -10.21 -18.29 13.70
CA ALA A 182 -10.83 -17.95 14.98
C ALA A 182 -9.81 -17.40 15.99
N LEU A 183 -8.64 -18.05 16.09
CA LEU A 183 -7.54 -17.58 16.94
C LEU A 183 -7.02 -16.20 16.51
N MET A 184 -6.88 -15.96 15.20
CA MET A 184 -6.44 -14.67 14.69
C MET A 184 -7.44 -13.56 14.97
N ILE A 185 -8.75 -13.81 14.84
CA ILE A 185 -9.81 -12.85 15.20
C ILE A 185 -9.66 -12.45 16.67
N GLN A 186 -9.48 -13.44 17.57
CA GLN A 186 -9.27 -13.18 18.99
C GLN A 186 -7.99 -12.39 19.27
N ILE A 187 -6.86 -12.77 18.65
CA ILE A 187 -5.61 -12.02 18.83
C ILE A 187 -5.77 -10.58 18.34
N GLN A 188 -6.38 -10.36 17.17
CA GLN A 188 -6.62 -9.00 16.64
C GLN A 188 -7.52 -8.18 17.56
N SER A 189 -8.58 -8.78 18.12
CA SER A 189 -9.50 -8.07 19.00
C SER A 189 -8.86 -7.68 20.32
N TYR A 190 -8.05 -8.56 20.94
CA TYR A 190 -7.41 -8.27 22.23
C TYR A 190 -6.18 -7.36 22.12
N THR A 191 -5.45 -7.42 21.01
CA THR A 191 -4.18 -6.69 20.85
C THR A 191 -4.28 -5.47 19.92
N ALA A 192 -5.44 -5.27 19.29
CA ALA A 192 -5.64 -4.30 18.21
C ALA A 192 -4.57 -4.39 17.10
N THR A 193 -4.01 -5.59 16.89
CA THR A 193 -2.95 -5.81 15.89
C THR A 193 -3.52 -5.71 14.48
N ARG A 194 -2.77 -5.07 13.59
CA ARG A 194 -3.17 -4.95 12.18
C ARG A 194 -3.20 -6.34 11.55
N PRO A 195 -4.23 -6.70 10.74
CA PRO A 195 -4.35 -8.04 10.16
C PRO A 195 -3.10 -8.55 9.42
N ARG A 196 -2.39 -7.63 8.74
CA ARG A 196 -1.13 -7.93 8.02
C ARG A 196 0.00 -8.47 8.91
N VAL A 197 -0.02 -8.18 10.21
CA VAL A 197 0.99 -8.71 11.14
C VAL A 197 0.80 -10.22 11.34
N LEU A 198 -0.45 -10.70 11.26
CA LEU A 198 -0.79 -12.10 11.48
C LEU A 198 -0.92 -12.89 10.17
N ALA A 199 -1.30 -12.23 9.08
CA ALA A 199 -1.51 -12.84 7.76
C ALA A 199 -0.51 -12.30 6.74
N TYR A 200 0.26 -13.20 6.12
CA TYR A 200 1.12 -12.88 5.00
C TYR A 200 0.43 -13.22 3.68
N VAL A 201 0.35 -12.23 2.80
CA VAL A 201 -0.06 -12.40 1.40
C VAL A 201 1.19 -12.22 0.55
N SER A 202 1.51 -13.22 -0.27
CA SER A 202 2.64 -13.15 -1.19
C SER A 202 2.37 -12.08 -2.25
N ILE A 203 3.28 -11.11 -2.33
CA ILE A 203 3.24 -10.03 -3.31
C ILE A 203 3.66 -10.59 -4.68
N ASN A 204 2.92 -10.24 -5.74
CA ASN A 204 3.24 -10.70 -7.09
C ASN A 204 4.43 -9.90 -7.67
N LYS A 205 5.64 -10.42 -7.46
CA LYS A 205 6.89 -9.79 -7.89
C LYS A 205 6.96 -9.55 -9.41
N LYS A 206 6.28 -10.35 -10.23
CA LYS A 206 6.25 -10.18 -11.69
C LYS A 206 5.51 -8.91 -12.10
N ARG A 207 4.37 -8.62 -11.45
CA ARG A 207 3.60 -7.36 -11.66
C ARG A 207 4.39 -6.13 -11.26
N ILE A 208 5.18 -6.23 -10.18
CA ILE A 208 6.07 -5.14 -9.77
C ILE A 208 7.14 -4.89 -10.82
N ALA A 209 7.81 -5.95 -11.30
CA ALA A 209 8.92 -5.82 -12.24
C ALA A 209 8.49 -5.25 -13.61
N ALA A 210 7.34 -5.66 -14.14
CA ALA A 210 6.87 -5.26 -15.48
C ALA A 210 6.59 -3.74 -15.63
N HIS A 211 6.27 -3.05 -14.54
CA HIS A 211 5.94 -1.61 -14.57
C HIS A 211 6.95 -0.75 -13.80
N TYR A 212 8.06 -1.33 -13.36
CA TYR A 212 9.06 -0.59 -12.60
C TYR A 212 10.03 0.13 -13.55
N ILE A 213 9.83 1.44 -13.67
CA ILE A 213 10.74 2.34 -14.37
C ILE A 213 12.14 2.21 -13.74
N GLY A 214 13.10 1.67 -14.49
CA GLY A 214 14.51 1.52 -14.10
C GLY A 214 15.14 0.13 -14.23
N GLN A 215 14.42 -0.91 -14.66
CA GLN A 215 15.03 -2.21 -14.96
C GLN A 215 14.49 -2.73 -16.29
N SER A 216 15.30 -2.64 -17.36
CA SER A 216 15.04 -3.34 -18.62
C SER A 216 15.19 -4.84 -18.38
N MET A 217 14.10 -5.51 -18.07
CA MET A 217 13.96 -6.92 -18.43
C MET A 217 12.81 -6.99 -19.41
N ASP A 218 13.09 -7.49 -20.61
CA ASP A 218 12.08 -7.92 -21.58
C ASP A 218 11.14 -8.90 -20.89
N VAL A 219 10.01 -8.38 -20.39
CA VAL A 219 8.91 -9.19 -19.88
C VAL A 219 7.75 -8.91 -20.82
N ASN A 220 7.46 -9.89 -21.66
CA ASN A 220 6.32 -9.92 -22.58
C ASN A 220 5.09 -9.24 -21.96
N LEU A 221 4.67 -8.13 -22.60
CA LEU A 221 3.48 -7.34 -22.30
C LEU A 221 2.21 -8.15 -22.61
N THR A 222 1.86 -9.14 -21.80
CA THR A 222 0.60 -9.90 -22.01
C THR A 222 -0.14 -10.26 -20.73
N ALA A 223 0.15 -9.63 -19.59
CA ALA A 223 -0.79 -9.64 -18.47
C ALA A 223 -1.84 -8.56 -18.72
N GLN A 224 -2.86 -8.91 -19.50
CA GLN A 224 -4.03 -8.07 -19.76
C GLN A 224 -4.64 -7.66 -18.42
N TRP A 225 -4.58 -6.36 -18.13
CA TRP A 225 -5.14 -5.80 -16.91
C TRP A 225 -6.66 -6.01 -16.91
N ASN A 226 -7.18 -6.75 -15.93
CA ASN A 226 -8.61 -6.99 -15.78
C ASN A 226 -9.22 -5.98 -14.77
N PRO A 227 -9.99 -4.97 -15.22
CA PRO A 227 -10.65 -4.00 -14.35
C PRO A 227 -11.58 -4.64 -13.29
N GLU A 228 -12.11 -5.84 -13.56
CA GLU A 228 -13.04 -6.50 -12.65
C GLU A 228 -12.35 -7.23 -11.49
N GLU A 229 -11.13 -7.70 -11.69
CA GLU A 229 -10.41 -8.55 -10.71
C GLU A 229 -9.56 -7.77 -9.69
N ASP A 230 -9.05 -6.59 -10.07
CA ASP A 230 -7.96 -5.95 -9.33
C ASP A 230 -8.43 -4.92 -8.30
N ASP A 231 -9.63 -4.35 -8.45
CA ASP A 231 -10.11 -3.32 -7.52
C ASP A 231 -10.46 -3.90 -6.15
N PHE A 232 -10.78 -5.20 -6.06
CA PHE A 232 -11.05 -5.92 -4.81
C PHE A 232 -10.77 -7.41 -4.94
N ARG A 233 -9.52 -7.85 -5.17
CA ARG A 233 -9.18 -9.24 -4.83
C ARG A 233 -9.31 -9.37 -3.31
N THR A 234 -10.53 -9.68 -2.86
CA THR A 234 -10.82 -10.14 -1.50
C THR A 234 -9.88 -11.32 -1.32
N VAL A 235 -8.87 -11.12 -0.49
CA VAL A 235 -7.85 -12.12 -0.21
C VAL A 235 -8.59 -13.39 0.17
N SER A 236 -8.58 -14.38 -0.71
CA SER A 236 -9.27 -15.63 -0.44
C SER A 236 -8.43 -16.43 0.55
N TYR A 237 -9.03 -17.34 1.31
CA TYR A 237 -8.27 -18.18 2.26
C TYR A 237 -7.12 -18.96 1.59
N ARG A 238 -7.25 -19.24 0.28
CA ARG A 238 -6.21 -19.87 -0.54
C ARG A 238 -5.00 -18.98 -0.80
N ASP A 239 -5.15 -17.67 -0.70
CA ASP A 239 -4.12 -16.66 -0.98
C ASP A 239 -3.29 -16.29 0.26
N VAL A 240 -3.66 -16.77 1.45
CA VAL A 240 -2.99 -16.47 2.73
C VAL A 240 -2.20 -17.67 3.20
N THR A 241 -0.90 -17.48 3.43
CA THR A 241 -0.12 -18.45 4.19
C THR A 241 -0.15 -18.05 5.66
N LEU A 242 -0.77 -18.89 6.49
CA LEU A 242 -0.82 -18.69 7.94
C LEU A 242 0.51 -19.17 8.56
N PRO A 243 1.25 -18.29 9.28
CA PRO A 243 2.62 -18.58 9.73
C PRO A 243 2.74 -19.75 10.70
N PHE A 244 1.62 -20.25 11.24
CA PHE A 244 1.57 -21.40 12.14
C PHE A 244 1.52 -22.77 11.43
N ALA A 245 1.47 -22.78 10.10
CA ALA A 245 1.46 -23.99 9.29
C ALA A 245 2.77 -24.13 8.49
N LYS A 246 3.83 -24.63 9.13
CA LYS A 246 4.83 -25.39 8.39
C LYS A 246 4.32 -26.83 8.39
N PRO A 247 3.92 -27.42 7.25
CA PRO A 247 3.60 -28.83 7.22
C PRO A 247 4.86 -29.59 7.65
N ARG A 248 4.72 -30.49 8.63
CA ARG A 248 5.76 -31.49 8.88
C ARG A 248 5.83 -32.32 7.59
N SER A 249 6.96 -32.23 6.90
CA SER A 249 7.29 -33.17 5.84
C SER A 249 7.18 -34.58 6.43
N ALA A 250 6.26 -35.38 5.89
CA ALA A 250 6.29 -36.82 6.06
C ALA A 250 7.50 -37.41 5.32
#